data_AF-A0A0P0RQX1-F1
#
_entry.id   AF-A0A0P0RQX1-F1
#
_cell.length_a   1.000
_cell.length_b   1.000
_cell.length_c   1.000
_cell.angle_alpha   90.00
_cell.angle_beta   90.00
_cell.angle_gamma   90.00
#
_symmetry.space_group_name_H-M   'P 1'
#
loop_
_entity.id
_entity.type
_entity.pdbx_description
1 polymer ?
#
loop_
_entity_poly.entity_id
_entity_poly.type
_entity_poly.pdbx_seq_one_letter_code
_entity_poly.pdbx_strand_id
1 'polypeptide(L)'
;MDRSDDIKGVDADGNGVRDDIDRRIAAYPLTTEQKALLIKFAGAVEATHRTTQDDNSIAATVNELQKGIVCSAAAIPDYRSYVFELRAISLNTEARTKSYLQFQDKASGRRYSLVEESDC
;
A
#
# COMPACT_ATOMS: atom_id res chain seq x y z
N MET A 1 -13.09 -6.43 -7.93
CA MET A 1 -12.39 -6.21 -6.64
C MET A 1 -13.16 -6.94 -5.57
N ASP A 2 -12.44 -7.67 -4.70
CA ASP A 2 -12.98 -8.37 -3.55
C ASP A 2 -13.61 -7.37 -2.56
N ARG A 3 -14.84 -7.65 -2.14
CA ARG A 3 -15.63 -6.84 -1.20
C ARG A 3 -16.13 -7.67 -0.01
N SER A 4 -15.45 -8.78 0.29
CA SER A 4 -15.73 -9.59 1.46
C SER A 4 -15.52 -8.79 2.76
N ASP A 5 -16.12 -9.29 3.84
CA ASP A 5 -15.96 -8.72 5.19
C ASP A 5 -14.61 -9.08 5.82
N ASP A 6 -13.82 -9.94 5.18
CA ASP A 6 -12.44 -10.20 5.61
C ASP A 6 -11.55 -9.02 5.24
N ILE A 7 -11.10 -8.30 6.26
CA ILE A 7 -10.20 -7.15 6.10
C ILE A 7 -8.93 -7.56 5.36
N LYS A 8 -8.39 -8.76 5.63
CA LYS A 8 -7.17 -9.25 4.97
C LYS A 8 -7.44 -9.69 3.54
N GLY A 9 -8.60 -10.30 3.30
CA GLY A 9 -8.93 -10.92 2.02
C GLY A 9 -7.97 -12.04 1.66
N VAL A 10 -8.07 -12.52 0.41
CA VAL A 10 -7.25 -13.63 -0.09
C VAL A 10 -5.90 -13.10 -0.59
N ASP A 11 -4.83 -13.62 0.01
CA ASP A 11 -3.42 -13.48 -0.39
C ASP A 11 -2.85 -14.91 -0.41
N ALA A 12 -2.94 -15.58 -1.55
CA ALA A 12 -2.68 -17.01 -1.66
C ALA A 12 -1.18 -17.33 -1.77
N ASP A 13 -0.39 -16.41 -2.31
CA ASP A 13 1.06 -16.56 -2.47
C ASP A 13 1.86 -15.98 -1.27
N GLY A 14 1.18 -15.29 -0.35
CA GLY A 14 1.76 -14.74 0.87
C GLY A 14 2.66 -13.53 0.61
N ASN A 15 2.49 -12.84 -0.51
CA ASN A 15 3.32 -11.70 -0.90
C ASN A 15 2.94 -10.40 -0.14
N GLY A 16 1.86 -10.44 0.66
CA GLY A 16 1.37 -9.32 1.47
C GLY A 16 0.33 -8.44 0.75
N VAL A 17 0.00 -8.75 -0.50
CA VAL A 17 -1.00 -8.10 -1.36
C VAL A 17 -2.15 -9.07 -1.60
N ARG A 18 -3.37 -8.54 -1.71
CA ARG A 18 -4.51 -9.38 -2.05
C ARG A 18 -4.47 -9.78 -3.52
N ASP A 19 -4.86 -11.02 -3.82
CA ASP A 19 -4.85 -11.59 -5.16
C ASP A 19 -5.64 -10.74 -6.20
N ASP A 20 -6.70 -10.04 -5.76
CA ASP A 20 -7.48 -9.19 -6.66
C ASP A 20 -6.76 -7.89 -7.05
N ILE A 21 -5.92 -7.38 -6.16
CA ILE A 21 -5.04 -6.24 -6.41
C ILE A 21 -3.86 -6.68 -7.27
N ASP A 22 -3.25 -7.83 -7.01
CA ASP A 22 -2.16 -8.36 -7.85
C ASP A 22 -2.62 -8.56 -9.29
N ARG A 23 -3.82 -9.13 -9.49
CA ARG A 23 -4.44 -9.22 -10.83
C ARG A 23 -4.63 -7.85 -11.46
N ARG A 24 -4.99 -6.82 -10.69
CA ARG A 24 -5.13 -5.46 -11.20
C ARG A 24 -3.79 -4.87 -11.63
N ILE A 25 -2.74 -5.07 -10.83
CA ILE A 25 -1.38 -4.60 -11.13
C ILE A 25 -0.83 -5.31 -12.37
N ALA A 26 -1.03 -6.62 -12.49
CA ALA A 26 -0.62 -7.41 -13.64
C ALA A 26 -1.23 -6.89 -14.96
N ALA A 27 -2.46 -6.35 -14.91
CA ALA A 27 -3.16 -5.79 -16.06
C ALA A 27 -2.69 -4.38 -16.48
N TYR A 28 -1.84 -3.70 -15.69
CA TYR A 28 -1.33 -2.38 -16.10
C TYR A 28 -0.36 -2.48 -17.30
N PRO A 29 -0.36 -1.48 -18.20
CA PRO A 29 0.57 -1.40 -19.33
C PRO A 29 1.93 -0.85 -18.88
N LEU A 30 2.51 -1.45 -17.85
CA LEU A 30 3.77 -1.07 -17.22
C LEU A 30 4.80 -2.20 -17.34
N THR A 31 6.09 -1.87 -17.19
CA THR A 31 7.15 -2.90 -17.14
C THR A 31 7.05 -3.75 -15.88
N THR A 32 7.75 -4.89 -15.86
CA THR A 32 7.81 -5.77 -14.69
C THR A 32 8.36 -5.03 -13.46
N GLU A 33 9.37 -4.20 -13.65
CA GLU A 33 10.02 -3.42 -12.59
C GLU A 33 9.06 -2.36 -12.02
N GLN A 34 8.33 -1.66 -12.88
CA GLN A 34 7.32 -0.69 -12.47
C GLN A 34 6.16 -1.37 -11.73
N LYS A 35 5.71 -2.55 -12.17
CA LYS A 35 4.70 -3.34 -11.47
C LYS A 35 5.19 -3.78 -10.09
N ALA A 36 6.45 -4.16 -9.94
CA ALA A 36 7.03 -4.51 -8.65
C ALA A 36 7.00 -3.35 -7.64
N LEU A 37 7.18 -2.10 -8.10
CA LEU A 37 7.03 -0.92 -7.25
C LEU A 37 5.58 -0.73 -6.77
N LEU A 38 4.61 -0.96 -7.66
CA LEU A 38 3.20 -0.91 -7.31
C LEU A 38 2.77 -2.04 -6.35
N ILE A 39 3.37 -3.23 -6.47
CA ILE A 39 3.19 -4.34 -5.53
C ILE A 39 3.70 -3.93 -4.14
N LYS A 40 4.89 -3.35 -4.04
CA LYS A 40 5.42 -2.82 -2.77
C LYS A 40 4.49 -1.77 -2.16
N PHE A 41 3.99 -0.84 -2.97
CA PHE A 41 3.02 0.16 -2.50
C PHE A 41 1.72 -0.47 -2.00
N ALA A 42 1.12 -1.38 -2.78
CA ALA A 42 -0.10 -2.09 -2.39
C ALA A 42 0.10 -2.88 -1.10
N GLY A 43 1.23 -3.59 -0.97
CA GLY A 43 1.56 -4.34 0.24
C GLY A 43 1.69 -3.44 1.48
N ALA A 44 2.23 -2.23 1.32
CA ALA A 44 2.28 -1.23 2.38
C ALA A 44 0.89 -0.70 2.76
N VAL A 45 -0.04 -0.58 1.81
CA VAL A 45 -1.45 -0.25 2.12
C VAL A 45 -2.11 -1.40 2.90
N GLU A 46 -1.95 -2.65 2.46
CA GLU A 46 -2.50 -3.82 3.17
C GLU A 46 -1.87 -4.00 4.56
N ALA A 47 -0.59 -3.63 4.73
CA ALA A 47 0.10 -3.69 6.02
C ALA A 47 -0.56 -2.80 7.09
N THR A 48 -1.27 -1.73 6.70
CA THR A 48 -2.01 -0.88 7.65
C THR A 48 -3.08 -1.63 8.43
N HIS A 49 -3.60 -2.74 7.88
CA HIS A 49 -4.55 -3.61 8.56
C HIS A 49 -3.89 -4.60 9.53
N ARG A 50 -2.57 -4.77 9.45
CA ARG A 50 -1.78 -5.75 10.21
C ARG A 50 -0.87 -5.10 11.26
N THR A 51 -0.69 -3.78 11.20
CA THR A 51 0.11 -3.00 12.15
C THR A 51 -0.32 -3.28 13.60
N THR A 52 0.65 -3.59 14.45
CA THR A 52 0.49 -3.85 15.90
C THR A 52 0.19 -2.57 16.71
N GLN A 53 0.10 -1.42 16.04
CA GLN A 53 -0.18 -0.08 16.58
C GLN A 53 0.82 0.42 17.65
N ASP A 54 1.95 -0.26 17.84
CA ASP A 54 3.11 0.31 18.53
C ASP A 54 3.89 1.27 17.63
N ASP A 55 4.78 2.05 18.23
CA ASP A 55 5.44 3.15 17.54
C ASP A 55 6.37 2.70 16.41
N ASN A 56 7.06 1.59 16.59
CA ASN A 56 7.98 1.07 15.60
C ASN A 56 7.20 0.51 14.40
N SER A 57 6.12 -0.23 14.66
CA SER A 57 5.27 -0.80 13.61
C SER A 57 4.57 0.29 12.79
N ILE A 58 4.08 1.34 13.43
CA ILE A 58 3.50 2.51 12.74
C ILE A 58 4.56 3.20 11.88
N ALA A 59 5.74 3.51 12.43
CA ALA A 59 6.79 4.20 11.69
C ALA A 59 7.30 3.39 10.49
N ALA A 60 7.49 2.07 10.66
CA ALA A 60 7.86 1.19 9.57
C ALA A 60 6.81 1.19 8.46
N THR A 61 5.53 1.07 8.81
CA THR A 61 4.44 1.06 7.83
C THR A 61 4.32 2.40 7.08
N VAL A 62 4.49 3.54 7.77
CA VAL A 62 4.51 4.86 7.13
C VAL A 62 5.69 5.00 6.17
N ASN A 63 6.88 4.56 6.57
CA ASN A 63 8.06 4.61 5.71
C ASN A 63 7.87 3.76 4.45
N GLU A 64 7.29 2.56 4.55
CA GLU A 64 7.02 1.72 3.38
C GLU A 64 5.94 2.32 2.46
N LEU A 65 4.92 2.96 3.03
CA LEU A 65 3.94 3.73 2.23
C LEU A 65 4.62 4.89 1.47
N GLN A 66 5.54 5.60 2.13
CA GLN A 66 6.30 6.70 1.53
C GLN A 66 7.23 6.19 0.43
N LYS A 67 8.00 5.12 0.67
CA LYS A 67 8.85 4.47 -0.35
C LYS A 67 8.05 4.03 -1.56
N GLY A 68 6.90 3.38 -1.35
CA GLY A 68 6.02 2.98 -2.44
C GLY A 68 5.62 4.16 -3.32
N ILE A 69 5.34 5.33 -2.72
CA ILE A 69 4.99 6.56 -3.45
C ILE A 69 6.21 7.17 -4.14
N VAL A 70 7.32 7.37 -3.43
CA VAL A 70 8.55 8.02 -3.94
C VAL A 70 9.15 7.21 -5.09
N CYS A 71 9.30 5.89 -4.92
CA CYS A 71 9.87 5.04 -5.96
C CYS A 71 8.95 4.91 -7.17
N SER A 72 7.63 4.86 -6.96
CA SER A 72 6.69 4.93 -8.08
C SER A 72 6.79 6.27 -8.82
N ALA A 73 6.96 7.38 -8.10
CA ALA A 73 7.11 8.70 -8.71
C ALA A 73 8.38 8.85 -9.54
N ALA A 74 9.48 8.21 -9.11
CA ALA A 74 10.74 8.20 -9.85
C ALA A 74 10.66 7.37 -11.14
N ALA A 75 9.94 6.24 -11.11
CA ALA A 75 10.00 5.24 -12.18
C ALA A 75 8.79 5.23 -13.13
N ILE A 76 7.63 5.77 -12.74
CA ILE A 76 6.36 5.59 -13.47
C ILE A 76 5.80 6.94 -13.93
N PRO A 77 5.69 7.17 -15.25
CA PRO A 77 4.91 8.28 -15.78
C PRO A 77 3.46 8.18 -15.30
N ASP A 78 2.90 9.28 -14.78
CA ASP A 78 1.57 9.31 -14.18
C ASP A 78 1.37 8.31 -13.01
N TYR A 79 2.40 8.10 -12.18
CA TYR A 79 2.33 7.22 -11.00
C TYR A 79 1.10 7.46 -10.11
N ARG A 80 0.60 8.72 -10.05
CA ARG A 80 -0.52 9.14 -9.20
C ARG A 80 -1.79 8.38 -9.53
N SER A 81 -2.10 8.19 -10.81
CA SER A 81 -3.28 7.45 -11.25
C SER A 81 -3.27 6.02 -10.70
N TYR A 82 -2.11 5.35 -10.77
CA TYR A 82 -1.94 4.00 -10.24
C TYR A 82 -2.01 3.94 -8.72
N VAL A 83 -1.25 4.80 -8.03
CA VAL A 83 -1.20 4.83 -6.55
C VAL A 83 -2.56 5.16 -5.94
N PHE A 84 -3.31 6.11 -6.50
CA PHE A 84 -4.64 6.45 -6.01
C PHE A 84 -5.66 5.35 -6.29
N GLU A 85 -5.62 4.74 -7.47
CA GLU A 85 -6.48 3.60 -7.78
C GLU A 85 -6.21 2.43 -6.81
N LEU A 86 -4.93 2.05 -6.65
CA LEU A 86 -4.53 0.94 -5.79
C LEU A 86 -4.99 1.16 -4.35
N ARG A 87 -4.80 2.37 -3.80
CA ARG A 87 -5.33 2.69 -2.46
C ARG A 87 -6.85 2.58 -2.41
N ALA A 88 -7.56 3.08 -3.43
CA ALA A 88 -9.02 3.04 -3.45
C ALA A 88 -9.56 1.60 -3.49
N ILE A 89 -8.95 0.72 -4.29
CA ILE A 89 -9.36 -0.69 -4.37
C ILE A 89 -8.90 -1.48 -3.15
N SER A 90 -7.77 -1.14 -2.54
CA SER A 90 -7.32 -1.69 -1.26
C SER A 90 -8.32 -1.42 -0.14
N LEU A 91 -8.89 -0.22 -0.09
CA LEU A 91 -9.77 0.24 1.01
C LEU A 91 -11.27 0.15 0.67
N ASN A 92 -11.65 -0.66 -0.31
CA ASN A 92 -12.96 -0.66 -0.96
C ASN A 92 -14.16 -1.19 -0.15
N THR A 93 -14.00 -1.45 1.14
CA THR A 93 -15.06 -1.81 2.10
C THR A 93 -15.04 -0.89 3.31
N GLU A 94 -16.16 -0.79 4.02
CA GLU A 94 -16.26 0.03 5.23
C GLU A 94 -15.27 -0.44 6.31
N ALA A 95 -15.13 -1.75 6.51
CA ALA A 95 -14.21 -2.33 7.50
C ALA A 95 -12.75 -1.97 7.19
N ARG A 96 -12.33 -2.10 5.93
CA ARG A 96 -10.96 -1.74 5.49
C ARG A 96 -10.71 -0.24 5.62
N THR A 97 -11.67 0.59 5.21
CA THR A 97 -11.58 2.05 5.39
C THR A 97 -11.46 2.43 6.87
N LYS A 98 -12.28 1.86 7.76
CA LYS A 98 -12.22 2.11 9.21
C LYS A 98 -10.87 1.70 9.81
N SER A 99 -10.36 0.52 9.45
CA SER A 99 -9.05 0.05 9.90
C SER A 99 -7.93 1.00 9.45
N TYR A 100 -7.97 1.45 8.20
CA TYR A 100 -6.99 2.41 7.68
C TYR A 100 -7.07 3.77 8.39
N LEU A 101 -8.26 4.27 8.70
CA LEU A 101 -8.44 5.52 9.45
C LEU A 101 -7.90 5.41 10.88
N GLN A 102 -8.06 4.26 11.54
CA GLN A 102 -7.45 4.01 12.86
C GLN A 102 -5.92 4.04 12.77
N PHE A 103 -5.34 3.42 11.74
CA PHE A 103 -3.90 3.52 11.50
C PHE A 103 -3.47 4.98 11.30
N GLN A 104 -4.19 5.76 10.47
CA GLN A 104 -3.87 7.16 10.23
C GLN A 104 -3.96 8.03 11.49
N ASP A 105 -4.97 7.83 12.32
CA ASP A 105 -5.12 8.53 13.61
C ASP A 105 -3.88 8.32 14.48
N LYS A 106 -3.41 7.07 14.58
CA LYS A 106 -2.18 6.76 15.33
C LYS A 106 -0.94 7.32 14.68
N ALA A 107 -0.87 7.36 13.35
CA ALA A 107 0.26 7.89 12.62
C ALA A 107 0.35 9.43 12.66
N SER A 108 -0.76 10.12 12.88
CA SER A 108 -0.84 11.58 12.87
C SER A 108 0.00 12.22 13.99
N GLY A 109 0.60 13.38 13.70
CA GLY A 109 1.39 14.16 14.67
C GLY A 109 2.77 13.60 15.02
N ARG A 110 3.17 12.48 14.41
CA ARG A 110 4.49 11.84 14.62
C ARG A 110 5.54 12.36 13.64
N ARG A 111 6.81 12.09 13.95
CA ARG A 111 7.95 12.38 13.08
C ARG A 111 8.42 11.10 12.41
N TYR A 112 8.66 11.17 11.11
CA TYR A 112 9.16 10.06 10.29
C TYR A 112 10.42 10.50 9.56
N SER A 113 11.23 9.53 9.15
CA SER A 113 12.37 9.81 8.28
C SER A 113 11.87 10.27 6.92
N LEU A 114 12.59 11.21 6.30
CA LEU A 114 12.36 11.52 4.90
C LEU A 114 12.81 10.32 4.06
N VAL A 115 11.98 9.90 3.11
CA VAL A 115 12.33 8.92 2.08
C VAL A 115 12.77 9.67 0.84
N GLU A 116 13.94 9.34 0.33
CA GLU A 116 14.54 9.93 -0.86
C GLU A 116 14.49 8.96 -2.05
N GLU A 117 14.72 9.47 -3.26
CA GLU A 117 14.79 8.62 -4.47
C GLU A 117 15.95 7.61 -4.42
N SER A 118 17.00 7.91 -3.67
CA SER A 118 18.13 7.00 -3.40
C SER A 118 17.75 5.78 -2.54
N ASP A 119 16.57 5.79 -1.91
CA ASP A 119 16.03 4.66 -1.15
C ASP A 119 15.26 3.65 -2.03
N CYS A 120 15.23 3.90 -3.34
CA CYS A 120 14.68 3.05 -4.39
C CYS A 120 15.80 2.23 -5.06
#